data_AF-A0A1L7NPZ7-F1
#
_entry.id   AF-A0A1L7NPZ7-F1
#
_cell.length_a   1.000
_cell.length_b   1.000
_cell.length_c   1.000
_cell.angle_alpha   90.00
_cell.angle_beta   90.00
_cell.angle_gamma   90.00
#
_symmetry.space_group_name_H-M   'P 1'
#
loop_
_entity.id
_entity.type
_entity.pdbx_description
1 polymer ?
#
loop_
_entity_poly.entity_id
_entity_poly.type
_entity_poly.pdbx_seq_one_letter_code
_entity_poly.pdbx_strand_id
1 'polypeptide(L)'
;MTFGGRTVTQVEKRWHDDVAEICGCICCLLDGRPRDYTLPPHVSIHHCDGRTKAHAHYYVLPLCAGHHQDGHGAPGLLAVHGDKARFIATYGREIELVEACAQLVERAQLTVPPGVRGLLAKWYQSQQYQEAHH
;
A
#
# COMPACT_ATOMS: atom_id res chain seq x y z
N MET A 1 -7.09 -8.77 27.39
CA MET A 1 -6.18 -8.45 26.27
C MET A 1 -6.66 -9.25 25.07
N THR A 2 -7.20 -8.58 24.04
CA THR A 2 -7.59 -9.24 22.79
C THR A 2 -6.32 -9.48 21.97
N PHE A 3 -5.99 -10.74 21.73
CA PHE A 3 -4.92 -11.12 20.81
C PHE A 3 -5.46 -10.95 19.39
N GLY A 4 -5.30 -9.75 18.81
CA GLY A 4 -5.77 -9.45 17.45
C GLY A 4 -5.74 -7.97 17.12
N GLY A 5 -5.59 -7.64 15.83
CA GLY A 5 -5.78 -6.28 15.32
C GLY A 5 -7.21 -5.79 15.51
N ARG A 6 -7.45 -4.51 15.25
CA ARG A 6 -8.81 -3.97 15.20
C ARG A 6 -9.61 -4.70 14.12
N THR A 7 -10.91 -4.88 14.35
CA THR A 7 -11.81 -5.38 13.33
C THR A 7 -11.87 -4.41 12.15
N VAL A 8 -11.65 -4.94 10.95
CA VAL A 8 -11.83 -4.24 9.68
C VAL A 8 -13.31 -3.92 9.48
N THR A 9 -13.62 -2.66 9.19
CA THR A 9 -14.97 -2.23 8.78
C THR A 9 -15.23 -2.59 7.32
N GLN A 10 -16.48 -2.54 6.88
CA GLN A 10 -16.83 -2.82 5.49
C GLN A 10 -16.14 -1.85 4.50
N VAL A 11 -16.05 -0.57 4.84
CA VAL A 11 -15.38 0.45 4.01
C VAL A 11 -13.88 0.17 3.89
N GLU A 12 -13.24 -0.25 4.98
CA GLU A 12 -11.83 -0.62 4.98
C GLU A 12 -11.57 -1.90 4.19
N LYS A 13 -12.44 -2.90 4.31
CA LYS A 13 -12.34 -4.10 3.49
C LYS A 13 -12.49 -3.75 2.00
N ARG A 14 -13.44 -2.88 1.67
CA ARG A 14 -13.64 -2.44 0.29
C ARG A 14 -12.39 -1.76 -0.27
N TRP A 15 -11.74 -0.91 0.53
CA TRP A 15 -10.45 -0.33 0.17
C TRP A 15 -9.39 -1.39 -0.14
N HIS A 16 -9.29 -2.44 0.68
CA HIS A 16 -8.35 -3.55 0.45
C HIS A 16 -8.63 -4.26 -0.87
N ASP A 17 -9.90 -4.55 -1.13
CA ASP A 17 -10.34 -5.21 -2.36
C ASP A 17 -10.04 -4.32 -3.58
N ASP A 18 -10.36 -3.02 -3.51
CA ASP A 18 -10.17 -2.06 -4.62
C ASP A 18 -8.67 -1.87 -4.94
N VAL A 19 -7.78 -1.70 -3.94
CA VAL A 19 -6.35 -1.55 -4.22
C VAL A 19 -5.75 -2.85 -4.78
N ALA A 20 -6.17 -4.01 -4.30
CA ALA A 20 -5.70 -5.28 -4.82
C ALA A 20 -6.12 -5.48 -6.29
N GLU A 21 -7.39 -5.22 -6.61
CA GLU A 21 -7.94 -5.41 -7.95
C GLU A 21 -7.41 -4.38 -8.94
N ILE A 22 -7.35 -3.10 -8.56
CA ILE A 22 -6.96 -2.03 -9.47
C ILE A 22 -5.45 -1.96 -9.63
N CYS A 23 -4.68 -2.04 -8.53
CA CYS A 23 -3.24 -1.80 -8.59
C CYS A 23 -2.45 -3.09 -8.86
N GLY A 24 -2.97 -4.25 -8.45
CA GLY A 24 -2.12 -5.43 -8.28
C GLY A 24 -0.99 -5.12 -7.30
N CYS A 25 0.22 -5.62 -7.57
CA CYS A 25 1.37 -5.23 -6.74
C CYS A 25 1.89 -3.86 -7.17
N ILE A 26 1.80 -2.87 -6.29
CA ILE A 26 2.23 -1.49 -6.62
C ILE A 26 3.72 -1.43 -7.00
N CYS A 27 4.59 -2.20 -6.34
CA CYS A 27 6.01 -2.27 -6.69
C CYS A 27 6.24 -2.97 -8.04
N CYS A 28 5.48 -4.02 -8.38
CA CYS A 28 5.58 -4.63 -9.72
C CYS A 28 5.20 -3.62 -10.80
N LEU A 29 4.16 -2.80 -10.59
CA LEU A 29 3.78 -1.75 -11.52
C LEU A 29 4.92 -0.74 -11.72
N LEU A 30 5.57 -0.31 -10.63
CA LEU A 30 6.73 0.59 -10.69
C LEU A 30 7.95 -0.04 -11.38
N ASP A 31 8.11 -1.37 -11.28
CA ASP A 31 9.12 -2.12 -12.04
C ASP A 31 8.75 -2.35 -13.52
N GLY A 32 7.65 -1.74 -14.02
CA GLY A 32 7.20 -1.91 -15.40
C GLY A 32 6.48 -3.24 -15.67
N ARG A 33 6.00 -3.91 -14.62
CA ARG A 33 5.25 -5.18 -14.69
C ARG A 33 3.82 -4.97 -14.22
N PRO A 34 2.95 -4.37 -15.07
CA PRO A 34 1.58 -4.06 -14.69
C PRO A 34 0.77 -5.32 -14.41
N ARG A 35 -0.34 -5.16 -13.68
CA ARG A 35 -1.27 -6.24 -13.39
C ARG A 35 -1.84 -6.85 -14.69
N ASP A 36 -1.90 -8.18 -14.73
CA ASP A 36 -2.72 -8.91 -15.68
C ASP A 36 -4.17 -8.98 -15.17
N TYR A 37 -5.07 -8.25 -15.82
CA TYR A 37 -6.49 -8.19 -15.46
C TYR A 37 -7.30 -9.42 -15.89
N THR A 38 -6.69 -10.38 -16.60
CA THR A 38 -7.32 -11.67 -16.93
C THR A 38 -7.24 -12.68 -15.79
N LEU A 39 -6.44 -12.38 -14.75
CA LEU A 39 -6.21 -13.24 -13.60
C LEU A 39 -6.62 -12.55 -12.29
N PRO A 40 -6.98 -13.32 -11.23
CA PRO A 40 -7.16 -12.76 -9.90
C PRO A 40 -5.91 -12.01 -9.42
N PRO A 41 -6.05 -10.97 -8.57
CA PRO A 41 -4.90 -10.24 -8.08
C PRO A 41 -4.05 -11.11 -7.14
N HIS A 42 -2.80 -11.38 -7.52
CA HIS A 42 -1.86 -12.18 -6.73
C HIS A 42 -1.07 -11.31 -5.73
N VAL A 43 -1.80 -10.73 -4.77
CA VAL A 43 -1.24 -9.85 -3.74
C VAL A 43 -1.79 -10.19 -2.36
N SER A 44 -1.08 -9.71 -1.36
CA SER A 44 -1.53 -9.68 0.02
C SER A 44 -1.48 -8.25 0.54
N ILE A 45 -2.39 -7.92 1.45
CA ILE A 45 -2.47 -6.60 2.05
C ILE A 45 -1.40 -6.46 3.12
N HIS A 46 -0.47 -5.55 2.87
CA HIS A 46 0.55 -5.13 3.82
C HIS A 46 0.01 -3.97 4.66
N HIS A 47 0.14 -4.06 5.99
CA HIS A 47 -0.23 -2.98 6.92
C HIS A 47 1.00 -2.16 7.29
N CYS A 48 1.05 -0.90 6.87
CA CYS A 48 2.24 -0.06 6.98
C CYS A 48 2.52 0.43 8.41
N ASP A 49 1.50 0.41 9.28
CA ASP A 49 1.62 0.96 10.63
C ASP A 49 0.81 0.14 11.67
N GLY A 50 1.05 -1.17 11.64
CA GLY A 50 0.36 -2.13 12.51
C GLY A 50 -1.13 -2.25 12.19
N ARG A 51 -1.88 -2.90 13.09
CA ARG A 51 -3.28 -3.31 12.84
C ARG A 51 -4.30 -2.74 13.81
N THR A 52 -3.91 -1.85 14.72
CA THR A 52 -4.78 -1.37 15.81
C THR A 52 -5.14 0.11 15.73
N LYS A 53 -4.30 0.94 15.11
CA LYS A 53 -4.53 2.39 14.98
C LYS A 53 -5.77 2.68 14.14
N ALA A 54 -6.35 3.87 14.32
CA ALA A 54 -7.56 4.27 13.57
C ALA A 54 -7.35 4.19 12.05
N HIS A 55 -6.17 4.62 11.56
CA HIS A 55 -5.81 4.57 10.14
C HIS A 55 -5.27 3.22 9.66
N ALA A 56 -5.11 2.22 10.53
CA ALA A 56 -4.36 1.01 10.22
C ALA A 56 -4.83 0.30 8.95
N HIS A 57 -6.14 0.24 8.72
CA HIS A 57 -6.70 -0.45 7.55
C HIS A 57 -6.88 0.46 6.33
N TYR A 58 -6.60 1.76 6.45
CA TYR A 58 -6.48 2.65 5.30
C TYR A 58 -5.02 2.77 4.83
N TYR A 59 -4.07 2.70 5.78
CA TYR A 59 -2.64 2.74 5.51
C TYR A 59 -2.11 1.35 5.15
N VAL A 60 -2.40 0.93 3.92
CA VAL A 60 -2.07 -0.40 3.43
C VAL A 60 -1.58 -0.39 1.99
N LEU A 61 -0.79 -1.40 1.63
CA LEU A 61 -0.30 -1.61 0.26
C LEU A 61 -0.68 -3.01 -0.25
N PRO A 62 -1.12 -3.14 -1.51
CA PRO A 62 -1.22 -4.43 -2.17
C PRO A 62 0.16 -4.86 -2.69
N LEU A 63 0.74 -5.92 -2.11
CA LEU A 63 2.08 -6.41 -2.47
C LEU A 63 2.06 -7.89 -2.83
N CYS A 64 2.77 -8.26 -3.89
CA CYS A 64 3.04 -9.68 -4.20
C CYS A 64 4.00 -10.26 -3.15
N ALA A 65 4.11 -11.59 -3.09
CA ALA A 65 4.93 -12.26 -2.08
C ALA A 65 6.37 -11.70 -1.99
N GLY A 66 7.04 -11.48 -3.13
CA GLY A 66 8.43 -11.02 -3.14
C GLY A 66 8.65 -9.52 -2.92
N HIS A 67 7.61 -8.69 -3.10
CA HIS A 67 7.66 -7.29 -2.63
C HIS A 67 7.15 -7.14 -1.20
N HIS A 68 6.47 -8.15 -0.65
CA HIS A 68 5.98 -8.12 0.72
C HIS A 68 7.02 -8.68 1.71
N GLN A 69 7.52 -9.89 1.48
CA GLN A 69 8.38 -10.62 2.41
C GLN A 69 9.72 -10.96 1.76
N ASP A 70 10.82 -10.74 2.48
CA ASP A 70 12.14 -11.08 1.98
C ASP A 70 12.27 -12.60 1.74
N GLY A 71 13.05 -12.98 0.73
CA GLY A 71 13.24 -14.37 0.33
C GLY A 71 12.04 -15.08 -0.30
N HIS A 72 10.95 -14.37 -0.63
CA HIS A 72 9.77 -14.93 -1.31
C HIS A 72 9.65 -14.45 -2.75
N GLY A 73 8.90 -15.18 -3.57
CA GLY A 73 8.67 -14.82 -4.98
C GLY A 73 9.91 -15.03 -5.86
N ALA A 74 10.00 -14.27 -6.96
CA ALA A 74 11.13 -14.35 -7.86
C ALA A 74 12.40 -13.74 -7.22
N PRO A 75 13.61 -14.27 -7.49
CA PRO A 75 14.85 -13.68 -7.01
C PRO A 75 15.02 -12.22 -7.44
N GLY A 76 15.62 -11.41 -6.57
CA GLY A 76 15.96 -10.01 -6.87
C GLY A 76 14.85 -8.99 -6.65
N LEU A 77 13.66 -9.41 -6.20
CA LEU A 77 12.61 -8.49 -5.76
C LEU A 77 12.97 -7.87 -4.41
N LEU A 78 12.71 -6.57 -4.27
CA LEU A 78 13.04 -5.84 -3.06
C LEU A 78 11.82 -5.75 -2.14
N ALA A 79 11.82 -6.57 -1.10
CA ALA A 79 10.70 -6.66 -0.16
C ALA A 79 10.64 -5.48 0.82
N VAL A 80 9.42 -5.05 1.16
CA VAL A 80 9.19 -4.04 2.23
C VAL A 80 9.63 -4.56 3.60
N HIS A 81 9.48 -5.87 3.86
CA HIS A 81 10.02 -6.55 5.04
C HIS A 81 11.42 -7.14 4.80
N GLY A 82 12.28 -6.37 4.13
CA GLY A 82 13.71 -6.66 3.94
C GLY A 82 14.56 -5.45 4.28
N ASP A 83 15.36 -4.99 3.33
CA ASP A 83 16.11 -3.74 3.45
C ASP A 83 15.18 -2.53 3.22
N LYS A 84 14.61 -2.02 4.33
CA LYS A 84 13.69 -0.87 4.30
C LYS A 84 14.33 0.39 3.71
N ALA A 85 15.61 0.65 3.96
CA ALA A 85 16.28 1.85 3.45
C ALA A 85 16.38 1.78 1.93
N ARG A 86 16.80 0.63 1.40
CA ARG A 86 16.86 0.41 -0.05
C ARG A 86 15.46 0.41 -0.67
N PHE A 87 14.46 -0.18 -0.01
CA PHE A 87 13.07 -0.17 -0.47
C PHE A 87 12.57 1.26 -0.66
N ILE A 88 12.76 2.12 0.35
CA ILE A 88 12.38 3.53 0.27
C ILE A 88 13.17 4.26 -0.82
N ALA A 89 14.48 4.00 -0.96
CA ALA A 89 15.27 4.61 -2.02
C ALA A 89 14.81 4.20 -3.44
N THR A 90 14.21 3.01 -3.57
CA THR A 90 13.80 2.45 -4.88
C THR A 90 12.36 2.82 -5.24
N TYR A 91 11.43 2.71 -4.28
CA TYR A 91 9.99 2.85 -4.52
C TYR A 91 9.37 4.09 -3.87
N GLY A 92 10.06 4.72 -2.92
CA GLY A 92 9.49 5.72 -2.04
C GLY A 92 8.95 5.12 -0.73
N ARG A 93 8.50 6.00 0.15
CA ARG A 93 7.89 5.65 1.43
C ARG A 93 6.55 4.97 1.19
N GLU A 94 6.15 4.16 2.15
CA GLU A 94 4.88 3.43 2.10
C GLU A 94 3.67 4.37 1.92
N ILE A 95 3.69 5.58 2.51
CA ILE A 95 2.62 6.57 2.34
C ILE A 95 2.54 7.15 0.93
N GLU A 96 3.68 7.31 0.26
CA GLU A 96 3.76 7.76 -1.14
C GLU A 96 3.22 6.66 -2.07
N LEU A 97 3.48 5.40 -1.74
CA LEU A 97 2.90 4.26 -2.45
C LEU A 97 1.37 4.14 -2.21
N VAL A 98 0.87 4.49 -1.03
CA VAL A 98 -0.58 4.57 -0.78
C VAL A 98 -1.21 5.67 -1.61
N GLU A 99 -0.55 6.83 -1.72
CA GLU A 99 -0.99 7.91 -2.60
C GLU A 99 -1.08 7.45 -4.06
N ALA A 100 -0.04 6.76 -4.56
CA ALA A 100 -0.05 6.18 -5.90
C ALA A 100 -1.22 5.20 -6.10
N CYS A 101 -1.49 4.33 -5.12
CA CYS A 101 -2.65 3.43 -5.16
C CYS A 101 -3.98 4.20 -5.21
N ALA A 102 -4.13 5.26 -4.39
CA ALA A 102 -5.31 6.10 -4.38
C ALA A 102 -5.55 6.76 -5.75
N GLN A 103 -4.50 7.31 -6.36
CA GLN A 103 -4.59 7.92 -7.70
C GLN A 103 -5.01 6.89 -8.77
N LEU A 104 -4.55 5.64 -8.68
CA LEU A 104 -4.95 4.58 -9.62
C LEU A 104 -6.42 4.18 -9.44
N VAL A 105 -6.88 4.06 -8.20
CA VAL A 105 -8.30 3.78 -7.87
C VAL A 105 -9.20 4.91 -8.39
N GLU A 106 -8.80 6.17 -8.25
CA GLU A 106 -9.53 7.31 -8.82
C GLU A 106 -9.55 7.29 -10.36
N ARG A 107 -8.43 6.96 -11.00
CA ARG A 107 -8.37 6.83 -12.47
C ARG A 107 -9.26 5.70 -12.98
N ALA A 108 -9.46 4.65 -12.19
CA ALA A 108 -10.44 3.60 -12.44
C ALA A 108 -11.89 4.04 -12.12
N GLN A 109 -12.12 5.31 -11.82
CA GLN A 109 -13.42 5.90 -11.49
C GLN A 109 -14.07 5.30 -10.23
N LEU A 110 -13.27 4.74 -9.32
CA LEU A 110 -13.71 4.26 -8.02
C LEU A 110 -13.48 5.32 -6.94
N THR A 111 -14.25 5.23 -5.86
CA THR A 111 -14.17 6.19 -4.76
C THR A 111 -13.07 5.82 -3.78
N VAL A 112 -12.12 6.72 -3.58
CA VAL A 112 -11.14 6.62 -2.48
C VAL A 112 -11.82 6.97 -1.15
N PRO A 113 -11.78 6.10 -0.12
CA PRO A 113 -12.45 6.36 1.14
C PRO A 113 -11.97 7.63 1.85
N PRO A 114 -12.84 8.34 2.59
CA PRO A 114 -12.44 9.50 3.38
C PRO A 114 -11.32 9.22 4.38
N GLY A 115 -11.23 7.99 4.91
CA GLY A 115 -10.15 7.58 5.81
C GLY A 115 -8.77 7.62 5.14
N VAL A 116 -8.66 7.25 3.86
CA VAL A 116 -7.43 7.35 3.07
C VAL A 116 -7.12 8.82 2.79
N ARG A 117 -8.11 9.63 2.43
CA ARG A 117 -7.93 11.08 2.23
C ARG A 117 -7.44 11.79 3.49
N GLY A 118 -8.03 11.47 4.63
CA GLY A 118 -7.62 12.01 5.93
C GLY A 118 -6.21 11.60 6.31
N LEU A 119 -5.79 10.38 5.94
CA LEU A 119 -4.40 9.92 6.11
C LEU A 119 -3.44 10.74 5.23
N LEU A 120 -3.73 10.89 3.93
CA LEU A 120 -2.90 11.67 3.01
C LEU A 120 -2.85 13.16 3.36
N ALA A 121 -3.97 13.74 3.80
CA ALA A 121 -4.00 15.13 4.26
C ALA A 121 -3.04 15.36 5.45
N LYS A 122 -2.96 14.42 6.39
CA LYS A 122 -1.99 14.48 7.49
C LYS A 122 -0.55 14.33 7.00
N TRP A 123 -0.32 13.49 5.99
CA TRP A 123 0.99 13.33 5.37
C TRP A 123 1.52 14.65 4.78
N TYR A 124 0.72 15.34 3.97
CA TYR A 124 1.13 16.62 3.37
C TYR A 124 1.40 17.73 4.39
N GLN A 125 0.83 17.62 5.60
CA GLN A 125 1.08 18.53 6.72
C GLN A 125 2.27 18.11 7.60
N SER A 126 2.86 16.94 7.36
CA SER A 126 3.94 16.41 8.18
C SER A 126 5.28 17.07 7.87
N GLN A 127 6.16 17.18 8.87
CA GLN A 127 7.54 17.66 8.67
C GLN A 127 8.30 16.80 7.67
N GLN A 128 8.07 15.49 7.70
CA GLN A 128 8.68 14.54 6.77
C GLN A 128 8.35 14.82 5.31
N TYR A 129 7.15 15.32 5.02
CA TYR A 129 6.78 15.76 3.67
C TYR A 129 7.48 17.07 3.30
N GLN A 130 7.51 18.04 4.22
CA GLN A 130 8.20 19.32 3.98
C GLN A 130 9.69 19.11 3.70
N GLU A 131 10.36 18.25 4.47
CA GLU A 131 11.78 17.90 4.28
C GLU A 131 12.07 17.17 2.96
N ALA A 132 11.08 16.46 2.39
CA ALA A 132 11.26 15.70 1.15
C ALA A 132 11.13 16.56 -0.12
N HIS A 133 10.48 17.72 -0.02
CA HIS A 133 10.06 18.55 -1.15
C HIS A 133 10.61 19.98 -1.08
N HIS A 134 11.62 20.23 -0.25
CA HIS A 134 12.39 21.47 -0.13
C HIS A 134 13.88 21.20 -0.32
#